data_AF-A0A848YUS1-F1
#
_entry.id   AF-A0A848YUS1-F1
#
_cell.length_a   1.000
_cell.length_b   1.000
_cell.length_c   1.000
_cell.angle_alpha   90.00
_cell.angle_beta   90.00
_cell.angle_gamma   90.00
#
_symmetry.space_group_name_H-M   'P 1'
#
loop_
_entity.id
_entity.type
_entity.pdbx_description
1 polymer ?
#
loop_
_entity_poly.entity_id
_entity_poly.type
_entity_poly.pdbx_seq_one_letter_code
_entity_poly.pdbx_strand_id
1 'polypeptide(L)'
;MKEFDIPEFIPEQMLDNFDGFEDFLIFSQALFDLTADEYAALYNVMIKLQSVGEDAKTTLQDCKLDMGENGCLEMIKILIKIEEMDLSELKVVA
;
A
#
# COMPACT_ATOMS: atom_id res chain seq x y z
N MET A 1 -19.56 14.58 3.08
CA MET A 1 -18.72 13.63 3.83
C MET A 1 -18.82 12.31 3.09
N LYS A 2 -17.73 11.79 2.51
CA LYS A 2 -17.73 10.42 1.97
C LYS A 2 -17.91 9.49 3.17
N GLU A 3 -18.88 8.59 3.10
CA GLU A 3 -18.90 7.43 3.99
C GLU A 3 -17.68 6.58 3.62
N PHE A 4 -16.79 6.37 4.58
CA PHE A 4 -15.59 5.57 4.40
C PHE A 4 -15.94 4.14 4.78
N ASP A 5 -16.04 3.25 3.80
CA ASP A 5 -16.01 1.81 4.05
C ASP A 5 -14.62 1.49 4.62
N ILE A 6 -14.55 1.42 5.94
CA ILE A 6 -13.37 0.88 6.62
C ILE A 6 -13.43 -0.63 6.38
N PRO A 7 -12.49 -1.23 5.62
CA PRO A 7 -12.49 -2.67 5.47
C PRO A 7 -12.40 -3.33 6.85
N GLU A 8 -12.98 -4.53 7.04
CA GLU A 8 -12.77 -5.38 8.24
C GLU A 8 -11.32 -5.88 8.38
N PHE A 9 -10.36 -5.14 7.83
CA PHE A 9 -8.94 -5.39 7.89
C PHE A 9 -8.37 -4.81 9.18
N ILE A 10 -7.97 -5.70 10.08
CA ILE A 10 -7.19 -5.34 11.27
C ILE A 10 -5.75 -5.77 11.01
N PRO A 11 -4.81 -4.84 10.77
CA PRO A 11 -3.43 -5.21 10.53
C PRO A 11 -2.79 -5.81 11.79
N GLU A 12 -2.08 -6.93 11.62
CA GLU A 12 -1.36 -7.61 12.70
C GLU A 12 -0.05 -6.90 13.09
N GLN A 13 0.48 -6.08 12.19
CA GLN A 13 1.73 -5.33 12.37
C GLN A 13 1.48 -3.84 12.13
N MET A 14 2.22 -2.99 12.86
CA MET A 14 2.08 -1.55 12.74
C MET A 14 3.24 -0.94 11.94
N LEU A 15 2.91 0.04 11.12
CA LEU A 15 3.91 0.91 10.52
C LEU A 15 4.43 1.89 11.56
N ASP A 16 5.75 2.02 11.70
CA ASP A 16 6.40 2.76 12.79
C ASP A 16 6.07 4.26 12.78
N ASN A 17 5.69 4.80 11.61
CA ASN A 17 5.42 6.22 11.38
C ASN A 17 3.93 6.59 11.36
N PHE A 18 3.06 5.65 11.74
CA PHE A 18 1.61 5.85 11.78
C PHE A 18 1.06 5.38 13.11
N ASP A 19 0.12 6.17 13.66
CA ASP A 19 -0.54 5.82 14.95
C ASP A 19 -1.51 4.63 14.81
N GLY A 20 -1.80 4.20 13.58
CA GLY A 20 -2.61 3.04 13.27
C GLY A 20 -3.01 2.99 11.79
N PHE A 21 -3.83 2.00 11.44
CA PHE A 21 -4.34 1.85 10.07
C PHE A 21 -5.15 3.05 9.59
N GLU A 22 -5.93 3.68 10.47
CA GLU A 22 -6.74 4.85 10.13
C GLU A 22 -5.87 6.06 9.74
N ASP A 23 -4.79 6.32 10.48
CA ASP A 23 -3.85 7.40 10.18
C ASP A 23 -3.14 7.17 8.84
N PHE A 24 -2.72 5.92 8.58
CA PHE A 24 -2.24 5.52 7.27
C PHE A 24 -3.28 5.73 6.17
N LEU A 25 -4.54 5.37 6.40
CA LEU A 25 -5.60 5.47 5.40
C LEU A 25 -5.86 6.93 5.04
N ILE A 26 -5.94 7.82 6.04
CA ILE A 26 -6.11 9.26 5.83
C ILE A 26 -4.95 9.83 5.01
N PHE A 27 -3.71 9.45 5.37
CA PHE A 27 -2.52 9.90 4.66
C PHE A 27 -2.48 9.41 3.22
N SER A 28 -2.69 8.12 2.99
CA SER A 28 -2.61 7.49 1.67
C SER A 28 -3.75 7.95 0.74
N GLN A 29 -4.94 8.21 1.28
CA GLN A 29 -6.07 8.80 0.52
C GLN A 29 -5.82 10.24 0.06
N ALA A 30 -4.97 11.00 0.75
CA ALA A 30 -4.56 12.33 0.29
C ALA A 30 -3.56 12.26 -0.88
N LEU A 31 -2.91 11.11 -1.07
CA LEU A 31 -1.86 10.92 -2.07
C LEU A 31 -2.36 10.17 -3.32
N PHE A 32 -3.26 9.20 -3.14
CA PHE A 32 -3.67 8.25 -4.17
C PHE A 32 -5.18 8.08 -4.20
N ASP A 33 -5.73 7.74 -5.37
CA ASP A 33 -7.13 7.34 -5.55
C ASP A 33 -7.19 5.82 -5.74
N LEU A 34 -7.38 5.10 -4.64
CA LEU A 34 -7.44 3.64 -4.58
C LEU A 34 -8.78 3.17 -3.99
N THR A 35 -9.10 1.90 -4.23
CA THR A 35 -10.22 1.20 -3.58
C THR A 35 -9.85 0.77 -2.15
N ALA A 36 -10.85 0.42 -1.33
CA ALA A 36 -10.62 -0.02 0.05
C ALA A 36 -9.68 -1.23 0.15
N ASP A 37 -9.86 -2.21 -0.73
CA ASP A 37 -9.01 -3.40 -0.80
C ASP A 37 -7.57 -3.04 -1.21
N GLU A 38 -7.40 -2.14 -2.18
CA GLU A 38 -6.08 -1.65 -2.59
C GLU A 38 -5.35 -0.90 -1.47
N TYR A 39 -6.06 -0.17 -0.59
CA TYR A 39 -5.42 0.46 0.58
C TYR A 39 -4.98 -0.57 1.62
N ALA A 40 -5.77 -1.61 1.86
CA ALA A 40 -5.37 -2.71 2.75
C ALA A 40 -4.14 -3.44 2.21
N ALA A 41 -4.11 -3.73 0.90
CA ALA A 41 -2.96 -4.34 0.26
C ALA A 41 -1.73 -3.40 0.27
N LEU A 42 -1.92 -2.09 0.03
CA LEU A 42 -0.84 -1.11 0.14
C LEU A 42 -0.23 -1.08 1.54
N TYR A 43 -1.05 -1.21 2.59
CA TYR A 43 -0.57 -1.31 3.96
C TYR A 43 0.37 -2.51 4.14
N ASN A 44 -0.02 -3.68 3.62
CA ASN A 44 0.82 -4.88 3.67
C ASN A 44 2.14 -4.71 2.90
N VAL A 45 2.11 -4.04 1.74
CA VAL A 45 3.33 -3.69 0.98
C VAL A 45 4.23 -2.80 1.85
N MET A 46 3.68 -1.77 2.49
CA MET A 46 4.45 -0.88 3.35
C MET A 46 5.06 -1.59 4.56
N ILE A 47 4.34 -2.55 5.17
CA ILE A 47 4.87 -3.37 6.27
C ILE A 47 6.08 -4.18 5.79
N LYS A 48 6.01 -4.78 4.60
CA LYS A 48 7.14 -5.52 4.02
C LYS A 48 8.33 -4.61 3.72
N LEU A 49 8.09 -3.40 3.21
CA LEU A 49 9.16 -2.42 2.98
C LEU A 49 9.81 -1.97 4.30
N GLN A 50 9.01 -1.74 5.34
CA GLN A 50 9.54 -1.45 6.67
C GLN A 50 10.42 -2.58 7.23
N SER A 51 10.05 -3.85 6.96
CA SER A 51 10.86 -5.00 7.39
C SER A 51 12.26 -5.05 6.76
N VAL A 52 12.48 -4.36 5.64
CA VAL A 52 13.79 -4.21 5.00
C VAL A 52 14.48 -2.88 5.29
N GLY A 53 13.90 -2.06 6.18
CA GLY A 53 14.47 -0.80 6.67
C GLY A 53 13.96 0.46 5.97
N GLU A 54 12.94 0.35 5.12
CA GLU A 54 12.34 1.51 4.44
C GLU A 54 11.29 2.21 5.30
N ASP A 55 11.17 3.53 5.14
CA ASP A 55 10.21 4.35 5.84
C ASP A 55 8.93 4.51 5.02
N ALA A 56 7.83 3.88 5.43
CA ALA A 56 6.60 3.84 4.65
C ALA A 56 6.05 5.23 4.27
N LYS A 57 6.21 6.24 5.14
CA LYS A 57 5.71 7.58 4.87
C LYS A 57 6.56 8.27 3.81
N THR A 58 7.88 8.19 3.97
CA THR A 58 8.88 8.74 3.05
C THR A 58 8.78 8.05 1.70
N THR A 59 8.68 6.72 1.65
CA THR A 59 8.51 5.95 0.40
C THR A 59 7.31 6.44 -0.40
N LEU A 60 6.15 6.64 0.24
CA LEU A 60 4.95 7.12 -0.47
C LEU A 60 5.08 8.57 -0.93
N GLN A 61 5.75 9.42 -0.16
CA GLN A 61 6.03 10.81 -0.55
C GLN A 61 6.99 10.89 -1.73
N ASP A 62 8.12 10.19 -1.64
CA ASP A 62 9.16 10.15 -2.67
C ASP A 62 8.59 9.55 -3.96
N CYS A 63 7.80 8.49 -3.86
CA CYS A 63 7.10 7.92 -5.00
C CYS A 63 6.22 8.97 -5.72
N LYS A 64 5.41 9.75 -4.98
CA LYS A 64 4.58 10.80 -5.58
C LYS A 64 5.41 11.97 -6.16
N LEU A 65 6.54 12.30 -5.54
CA LEU A 65 7.43 13.39 -6.00
C LEU A 65 8.21 13.01 -7.26
N ASP A 66 8.79 11.82 -7.30
CA ASP A 66 9.71 11.39 -8.37
C ASP A 66 9.00 10.93 -9.64
N MET A 67 7.82 10.32 -9.50
CA MET A 67 7.08 9.74 -10.63
C MET A 67 5.85 10.54 -11.04
N GLY A 68 5.51 11.59 -10.28
CA GLY A 68 4.25 12.31 -10.41
C GLY A 68 3.05 11.44 -10.04
N GLU A 69 1.85 12.01 -10.18
CA GLU A 69 0.62 11.43 -9.64
C GLU A 69 0.24 10.07 -10.26
N ASN A 70 0.44 9.92 -11.58
CA ASN A 70 0.07 8.70 -12.30
C ASN A 70 1.13 7.61 -12.26
N GLY A 71 2.43 7.96 -12.31
CA GLY A 71 3.51 6.96 -12.34
C GLY A 71 3.64 6.21 -11.01
N CYS A 72 3.53 6.95 -9.90
CA CYS A 72 3.55 6.34 -8.57
C CYS A 72 2.33 5.43 -8.35
N LEU A 73 1.14 5.87 -8.76
CA LEU A 73 -0.09 5.10 -8.64
C LEU A 73 -0.01 3.78 -9.41
N GLU A 74 0.50 3.79 -10.64
CA GLU A 74 0.69 2.56 -11.42
C GLU A 74 1.70 1.61 -10.77
N MET A 75 2.81 2.13 -10.24
CA MET A 75 3.80 1.33 -9.52
C MET A 75 3.22 0.70 -8.26
N ILE A 76 2.45 1.45 -7.46
CA ILE A 76 1.75 0.94 -6.29
C ILE A 76 0.80 -0.20 -6.66
N LYS A 77 0.01 -0.03 -7.73
CA LYS A 77 -0.90 -1.08 -8.21
C LYS A 77 -0.17 -2.35 -8.66
N ILE A 78 1.03 -2.21 -9.23
CA ILE A 78 1.89 -3.35 -9.56
C ILE A 78 2.38 -4.04 -8.29
N LEU A 79 2.85 -3.29 -7.30
CA LEU A 79 3.35 -3.86 -6.04
C LEU A 79 2.24 -4.58 -5.27
N ILE A 80 1.04 -4.02 -5.22
CA ILE A 80 -0.16 -4.66 -4.67
C ILE A 80 -0.42 -5.99 -5.39
N LYS A 81 -0.45 -5.99 -6.73
CA LYS A 81 -0.67 -7.23 -7.49
C LYS A 81 0.42 -8.28 -7.27
N ILE A 82 1.67 -7.87 -7.11
CA ILE A 82 2.78 -8.80 -6.79
C ILE A 82 2.63 -9.37 -5.38
N GLU A 83 2.13 -8.56 -4.43
CA GLU A 83 1.82 -8.99 -3.07
C GLU A 83 0.74 -10.07 -3.05
N GLU A 84 -0.35 -9.82 -3.80
CA GLU A 84 -1.50 -10.71 -3.91
C GLU A 84 -1.24 -11.95 -4.79
N MET A 85 -0.18 -11.91 -5.62
CA MET A 85 0.19 -13.02 -6.48
C MET A 85 0.75 -14.19 -5.68
N ASP A 86 0.00 -15.28 -5.64
CA ASP A 86 0.54 -16.58 -5.23
C ASP A 86 1.52 -17.09 -6.31
N LEU A 87 2.81 -16.88 -6.08
CA LEU A 87 3.87 -17.34 -6.99
C LEU A 87 3.91 -18.88 -7.13
N SER A 88 3.18 -19.62 -6.29
CA SER A 88 2.95 -21.06 -6.46
C SER A 88 2.17 -21.38 -7.74
N GLU A 89 1.33 -20.45 -8.20
CA GLU A 89 0.51 -20.60 -9.41
C GLU A 89 1.29 -20.29 -10.70
N LEU A 90 2.47 -19.67 -10.60
CA LEU A 90 3.36 -19.39 -11.73
C LEU A 90 4.13 -20.63 -12.24
N LYS A 91 3.78 -21.83 -11.74
CA LYS A 91 4.39 -23.08 -12.20
C LYS A 91 3.76 -23.59 -13.50
N VAL A 92 4.59 -23.47 -14.55
CA VAL A 92 4.78 -24.34 -15.72
C VAL A 92 3.85 -24.12 -16.93
N VAL A 93 4.30 -23.25 -17.84
CA VAL A 93 4.40 -23.63 -19.26
C VAL A 93 5.89 -23.62 -19.61
N ALA A 94 6.58 -24.72 -19.27
CA ALA A 94 7.91 -25.03 -19.77
C ALA A 94 7.78 -26.06 -20.90
#